data_AF-A0A7J6FTZ6-F1
#
_entry.id   AF-A0A7J6FTZ6-F1
#
_cell.length_a   1.000
_cell.length_b   1.000
_cell.length_c   1.000
_cell.angle_alpha   90.00
_cell.angle_beta   90.00
_cell.angle_gamma   90.00
#
_symmetry.space_group_name_H-M   'P 1'
#
loop_
_entity.id
_entity.type
_entity.pdbx_description
1 polymer ?
#
loop_
_entity_poly.entity_id
_entity_poly.type
_entity_poly.pdbx_seq_one_letter_code
_entity_poly.pdbx_strand_id
1 'polypeptide(L)'
;MVTMLINSINQQSPVRVVVPPVPINEESPVRVVIRQVWKGNLLEEFNHIGKLIHDEGFRYVSLDTEFPGCIFHPHPNPNTHYKVHPIYQYNVIKKNVDLLNLIQLGLTLSDSDGNLPNLDGETFVVWQFNFNDFNIYYDRRAQNSIDLLKKQGTDFQRNLSEGINSAHFAALMYHYKLVLNNDITWITFHSAYDFGYLVKILTGCLLPHALPDFLYLVSHFFGQNVYDMKYLMGFFPGLYGGLESLASSLQIVREVGLSHQSGSDSLLTLRTFQKIRLTYFESDEKELRKFVARAITQVVIREVWRENLLEEFQLIGKLIHDRYRYISFDTEFPGCVFRPPTIPNRHYKIHPIDQYRLIKQNVDILNLIQLGLTLTDSDGNFPDLGGQTSVVWQFNFCDFDINRHRCAHDSIDLLKKQGIDFERNLTHGINSAHFANLMYHYRLVFNSDITWITFHSAYDFGYLVKILTGCFLPHHLPDFLYLVRYFFGQNVYDMKYMMGFFPGLYGGLESLAGTLQIVREVGLSHQAGSDSLLTWRTFQKMRLTCFDSDEKELRKYGDQIWLKQ
;
A
#
# COMPACT_ATOMS: atom_id res chain seq x y z
N MET A 1 -14.22 27.40 52.22
CA MET A 1 -13.33 28.05 53.20
C MET A 1 -12.07 27.22 53.47
N VAL A 2 -11.45 26.68 52.41
CA VAL A 2 -10.15 25.96 52.47
C VAL A 2 -9.31 26.44 51.27
N THR A 3 -9.25 27.77 51.11
CA THR A 3 -8.48 28.47 50.07
C THR A 3 -7.85 29.75 50.63
N MET A 4 -7.75 29.89 51.95
CA MET A 4 -7.19 31.06 52.63
C MET A 4 -6.07 30.74 53.64
N LEU A 5 -5.49 29.54 53.57
CA LEU A 5 -4.42 29.12 54.49
C LEU A 5 -3.10 28.75 53.80
N ILE A 6 -2.94 29.04 52.50
CA ILE A 6 -1.70 28.75 51.75
C ILE A 6 -0.94 30.02 51.32
N ASN A 7 -1.46 31.23 51.55
CA ASN A 7 -0.89 32.47 51.00
C ASN A 7 -0.21 33.42 52.00
N SER A 8 0.36 32.97 53.12
CA SER A 8 1.08 33.88 54.04
C SER A 8 2.52 33.48 54.42
N ILE A 9 3.18 32.62 53.66
CA ILE A 9 4.61 32.32 53.90
C ILE A 9 5.40 32.54 52.62
N ASN A 10 5.53 33.83 52.28
CA ASN A 10 6.60 34.35 51.45
C ASN A 10 6.96 35.72 52.04
N GLN A 11 8.13 35.82 52.66
CA GLN A 11 9.06 36.97 52.59
C GLN A 11 10.10 36.86 53.72
N GLN A 12 11.27 36.33 53.38
CA GLN A 12 12.56 36.79 53.90
C GLN A 12 13.70 36.14 53.10
N SER A 13 14.44 36.97 52.38
CA SER A 13 15.63 36.62 51.58
C SER A 13 16.84 36.36 52.48
N PRO A 14 17.81 35.53 52.03
CA PRO A 14 19.20 35.93 52.23
C PRO A 14 20.16 35.62 51.05
N VAL A 15 20.94 36.65 50.71
CA VAL A 15 22.37 36.69 50.34
C VAL A 15 22.93 35.63 49.37
N ARG A 16 23.27 36.09 48.15
CA ARG A 16 24.01 35.38 47.10
C ARG A 16 25.47 35.14 47.52
N VAL A 17 25.89 33.87 47.52
CA VAL A 17 27.30 33.50 47.32
C VAL A 17 27.53 33.37 45.82
N VAL A 18 28.35 34.25 45.24
CA VAL A 18 28.74 34.18 43.84
C VAL A 18 29.87 33.16 43.72
N VAL A 19 29.54 31.96 43.24
CA VAL A 19 30.53 31.02 42.72
C VAL A 19 30.81 31.46 41.27
N PRO A 20 32.07 31.71 40.87
CA PRO A 20 32.36 32.06 39.49
C PRO A 20 31.97 30.88 38.58
N PRO A 21 31.39 31.14 37.39
CA PRO A 21 31.07 30.08 36.46
C PRO A 21 32.37 29.36 36.07
N VAL A 22 32.41 28.04 36.29
CA VAL A 22 33.34 27.15 35.60
C VAL A 22 33.13 27.40 34.10
N PRO A 23 34.18 27.57 33.29
CA PRO A 23 34.01 27.73 31.85
C PRO A 23 33.26 26.50 31.35
N ILE A 24 32.04 26.71 30.86
CA ILE A 24 31.41 25.76 29.96
C ILE A 24 32.33 25.77 28.74
N ASN A 25 33.13 24.72 28.59
CA ASN A 25 33.78 24.48 27.30
C ASN A 25 32.65 24.48 26.28
N GLU A 26 32.68 25.45 25.37
CA GLU A 26 31.94 25.39 24.12
C GLU A 26 32.39 24.11 23.43
N GLU A 27 31.67 23.01 23.65
CA GLU A 27 31.81 21.81 22.82
C GLU A 27 31.50 22.26 21.40
N SER A 28 32.54 22.25 20.56
CA SER A 28 32.46 22.39 19.11
C SER A 28 31.23 21.63 18.62
N PRO A 29 30.31 22.22 17.82
CA PRO A 29 29.12 21.53 17.38
C PRO A 29 29.55 20.25 16.65
N VAL A 30 29.14 19.10 17.18
CA VAL A 30 29.49 17.80 16.61
C VAL A 30 29.05 17.80 15.14
N ARG A 31 30.02 17.64 14.24
CA ARG A 31 29.83 17.92 12.81
C ARG A 31 29.52 16.62 12.06
N VAL A 32 28.42 16.61 11.30
CA VAL A 32 28.14 15.53 10.35
C VAL A 32 28.99 15.74 9.09
N VAL A 33 29.62 14.68 8.59
CA VAL A 33 30.49 14.69 7.43
C VAL A 33 30.01 13.68 6.40
N ILE A 34 29.92 14.11 5.14
CA ILE A 34 29.67 13.23 4.00
C ILE A 34 31.02 12.63 3.56
N ARG A 35 31.22 11.34 3.82
CA ARG A 35 32.36 10.57 3.31
C ARG A 35 32.17 10.29 1.84
N GLN A 36 33.01 10.92 1.02
CA GLN A 36 33.02 10.73 -0.43
C GLN A 36 33.71 9.40 -0.76
N VAL A 37 32.94 8.47 -1.31
CA VAL A 37 33.43 7.13 -1.68
C VAL A 37 33.68 7.10 -3.18
N TRP A 38 34.91 6.71 -3.51
CA TRP A 38 35.46 6.59 -4.85
C TRP A 38 36.09 5.19 -4.99
N LYS A 39 36.59 4.85 -6.17
CA LYS A 39 37.25 3.56 -6.40
C LYS A 39 38.42 3.31 -5.44
N GLY A 40 39.15 4.36 -5.06
CA GLY A 40 40.37 4.25 -4.25
C GLY A 40 40.13 3.88 -2.78
N ASN A 41 38.99 4.26 -2.19
CA ASN A 41 38.65 3.99 -0.80
C ASN A 41 37.44 3.05 -0.63
N LEU A 42 36.85 2.56 -1.71
CA LEU A 42 35.62 1.75 -1.68
C LEU A 42 35.65 0.61 -0.66
N LEU A 43 36.72 -0.20 -0.66
CA LEU A 43 36.83 -1.35 0.23
C LEU A 43 36.96 -0.95 1.69
N GLU A 44 37.69 0.12 1.98
CA GLU A 44 37.85 0.67 3.33
C GLU A 44 36.51 1.14 3.89
N GLU A 45 35.75 1.90 3.10
CA GLU A 45 34.42 2.38 3.51
C GLU A 45 33.44 1.24 3.75
N PHE A 46 33.46 0.19 2.90
CA PHE A 46 32.64 -1.00 3.11
C PHE A 46 33.04 -1.80 4.36
N ASN A 47 34.32 -1.84 4.74
CA ASN A 47 34.73 -2.43 6.01
C ASN A 47 34.10 -1.70 7.21
N HIS A 48 34.09 -0.36 7.19
CA HIS A 48 33.43 0.42 8.22
C HIS A 48 31.92 0.15 8.26
N ILE A 49 31.25 0.20 7.12
CA ILE A 49 29.80 -0.05 7.02
C ILE A 49 29.45 -1.47 7.50
N GLY A 50 30.24 -2.47 7.10
CA GLY A 50 30.07 -3.85 7.54
C GLY A 50 30.16 -3.99 9.05
N LYS A 51 31.19 -3.41 9.67
CA LYS A 51 31.36 -3.40 11.14
C LYS A 51 30.16 -2.76 11.84
N LEU A 52 29.67 -1.62 11.32
CA LEU A 52 28.53 -0.92 11.90
C LEU A 52 27.23 -1.75 11.87
N ILE A 53 26.97 -2.43 10.76
CA ILE A 53 25.76 -3.25 10.59
C ILE A 53 25.82 -4.52 11.46
N HIS A 54 26.97 -5.22 11.44
CA HIS A 54 27.11 -6.56 12.05
C HIS A 54 27.45 -6.49 13.54
N ASP A 55 28.31 -5.56 13.93
CA ASP A 55 28.91 -5.55 15.28
C ASP A 55 28.30 -4.45 16.16
N GLU A 56 27.86 -3.32 15.58
CA GLU A 56 27.45 -2.13 16.34
C GLU A 56 25.94 -1.81 16.26
N GLY A 57 25.16 -2.60 15.52
CA GLY A 57 23.68 -2.52 15.54
C GLY A 57 23.06 -1.40 14.70
N PHE A 58 23.82 -0.79 13.79
CA PHE A 58 23.33 0.27 12.89
C PHE A 58 22.53 -0.32 11.72
N ARG A 59 21.28 -0.69 12.00
CA ARG A 59 20.42 -1.46 11.08
C ARG A 59 19.34 -0.65 10.36
N TYR A 60 19.18 0.63 10.68
CA TYR A 60 18.31 1.52 9.92
C TYR A 60 19.15 2.19 8.82
N VAL A 61 18.82 1.87 7.57
CA VAL A 61 19.60 2.28 6.40
C VAL A 61 18.72 3.13 5.49
N SER A 62 19.04 4.42 5.42
CA SER A 62 18.40 5.35 4.50
C SER A 62 19.19 5.48 3.20
N LEU A 63 18.49 5.49 2.07
CA LEU A 63 19.10 5.64 0.75
C LEU A 63 18.43 6.75 -0.06
N ASP A 64 19.22 7.30 -0.98
CA ASP A 64 18.79 8.20 -2.04
C ASP A 64 19.74 8.05 -3.24
N THR A 65 19.28 8.30 -4.47
CA THR A 65 20.13 8.20 -5.66
C THR A 65 20.06 9.41 -6.56
N GLU A 66 21.19 9.72 -7.20
CA GLU A 66 21.25 10.70 -8.29
C GLU A 66 21.55 10.01 -9.61
N PHE A 67 20.78 10.36 -10.63
CA PHE A 67 20.80 9.74 -11.95
C PHE A 67 20.47 10.79 -13.03
N PRO A 68 20.73 10.52 -14.33
CA PRO A 68 20.68 11.54 -15.38
C PRO A 68 19.24 11.87 -15.85
N GLY A 69 18.29 11.91 -14.93
CA GLY A 69 16.89 12.25 -15.13
C GLY A 69 16.09 11.18 -15.87
N CYS A 70 15.00 11.59 -16.52
CA CYS A 70 14.10 10.72 -17.28
C CYS A 70 14.05 11.16 -18.74
N ILE A 71 14.18 10.21 -19.66
CA ILE A 71 13.99 10.41 -21.11
C ILE A 71 12.55 10.09 -21.50
N PHE A 72 12.00 9.04 -20.90
CA PHE A 72 10.61 8.65 -21.08
C PHE A 72 9.78 9.21 -19.93
N HIS A 73 8.64 9.79 -20.27
CA HIS A 73 7.69 10.31 -19.30
C HIS A 73 6.35 9.58 -19.44
N PRO A 74 5.55 9.55 -18.36
CA PRO A 74 4.19 9.08 -18.49
C PRO A 74 3.44 9.99 -19.47
N HIS A 75 2.77 9.44 -20.47
CA HIS A 75 1.79 10.22 -21.24
C HIS A 75 0.51 10.30 -20.41
N PRO A 76 0.12 11.47 -19.87
CA PRO A 76 -1.22 11.62 -19.36
C PRO A 76 -2.19 11.48 -20.53
N ASN A 77 -3.16 10.57 -20.44
CA ASN A 77 -4.31 10.65 -21.33
C ASN A 77 -5.16 11.84 -20.83
N PRO A 78 -5.29 12.93 -21.61
CA PRO A 78 -5.98 14.13 -21.16
C PRO A 78 -7.47 13.92 -20.87
N ASN A 79 -8.05 12.78 -21.28
CA ASN A 79 -9.45 12.43 -21.01
C ASN A 79 -9.67 11.63 -19.72
N THR A 80 -8.61 11.34 -18.95
CA THR A 80 -8.72 10.60 -17.69
C THR A 80 -8.20 11.43 -16.53
N HIS A 81 -9.09 11.84 -15.62
CA HIS A 81 -8.75 12.44 -14.33
C HIS A 81 -8.06 11.48 -13.35
N TYR A 82 -7.60 10.31 -13.81
CA TYR A 82 -7.10 9.21 -12.98
C TYR A 82 -5.57 9.21 -12.91
N LYS A 83 -5.02 8.81 -11.75
CA LYS A 83 -3.60 8.49 -11.59
C LYS A 83 -3.23 7.36 -12.57
N VAL A 84 -2.03 7.46 -13.13
CA VAL A 84 -1.46 6.51 -14.09
C VAL A 84 -1.36 5.10 -13.45
N HIS A 85 -1.78 4.07 -14.17
CA HIS A 85 -1.77 2.68 -13.70
C HIS A 85 -0.33 2.22 -13.28
N PRO A 86 -0.13 1.49 -12.17
CA PRO A 86 1.19 1.12 -11.65
C PRO A 86 2.06 0.35 -12.65
N ILE A 87 1.46 -0.58 -13.41
CA ILE A 87 2.17 -1.29 -14.49
C ILE A 87 2.70 -0.31 -15.55
N TYR A 88 1.92 0.70 -15.91
CA TYR A 88 2.38 1.70 -16.87
C TYR A 88 3.50 2.56 -16.27
N GLN A 89 3.36 2.97 -15.01
CA GLN A 89 4.40 3.70 -14.30
C GLN A 89 5.70 2.89 -14.24
N TYR A 90 5.62 1.61 -13.88
CA TYR A 90 6.74 0.68 -13.91
C TYR A 90 7.37 0.58 -15.30
N ASN A 91 6.57 0.46 -16.36
CA ASN A 91 7.10 0.39 -17.72
C ASN A 91 7.88 1.66 -18.11
N VAL A 92 7.50 2.84 -17.60
CA VAL A 92 8.26 4.08 -17.79
C VAL A 92 9.58 4.03 -17.00
N ILE A 93 9.53 3.61 -15.73
CA ILE A 93 10.72 3.45 -14.88
C ILE A 93 11.70 2.46 -15.52
N LYS A 94 11.23 1.27 -15.90
CA LYS A 94 11.98 0.23 -16.59
C LYS A 94 12.72 0.77 -17.80
N LYS A 95 12.02 1.47 -18.70
CA LYS A 95 12.62 2.05 -19.90
C LYS A 95 13.72 3.07 -19.60
N ASN A 96 13.54 3.89 -18.57
CA ASN A 96 14.55 4.87 -18.16
C ASN A 96 15.76 4.18 -17.49
N VAL A 97 15.52 3.32 -16.49
CA VAL A 97 16.58 2.63 -15.74
C VAL A 97 17.40 1.71 -16.64
N ASP A 98 16.76 0.97 -17.55
CA ASP A 98 17.46 0.12 -18.50
C ASP A 98 18.42 0.92 -19.39
N LEU A 99 17.97 2.11 -19.83
CA LEU A 99 18.68 2.98 -20.77
C LEU A 99 19.80 3.82 -20.11
N LEU A 100 19.65 4.16 -18.83
CA LEU A 100 20.48 5.14 -18.14
C LEU A 100 21.34 4.47 -17.06
N ASN A 101 22.38 5.18 -16.61
CA ASN A 101 23.32 4.72 -15.59
C ASN A 101 23.26 5.60 -14.34
N LEU A 102 23.40 4.97 -13.17
CA LEU A 102 23.43 5.65 -11.87
C LEU A 102 24.68 6.53 -11.77
N ILE A 103 24.55 7.72 -11.15
CA ILE A 103 25.67 8.65 -10.97
C ILE A 103 26.17 8.63 -9.52
N GLN A 104 25.25 8.72 -8.55
CA GLN A 104 25.58 8.63 -7.13
C GLN A 104 24.53 7.84 -6.34
N LEU A 105 24.98 7.28 -5.21
CA LEU A 105 24.14 6.68 -4.18
C LEU A 105 24.54 7.26 -2.83
N GLY A 106 23.54 7.73 -2.08
CA GLY A 106 23.67 8.14 -0.70
C GLY A 106 23.28 7.00 0.21
N LEU A 107 24.05 6.82 1.28
CA LEU A 107 23.75 5.82 2.29
C LEU A 107 23.96 6.44 3.67
N THR A 108 22.91 6.45 4.48
CA THR A 108 22.96 6.89 5.87
C THR A 108 22.55 5.74 6.77
N LEU A 109 23.41 5.40 7.73
CA LEU A 109 23.13 4.38 8.73
C LEU A 109 22.74 5.05 10.06
N SER A 110 21.79 4.44 10.78
CA SER A 110 21.54 4.76 12.18
C SER A 110 21.24 3.52 13.01
N ASP A 111 21.40 3.66 14.32
CA ASP A 111 20.80 2.74 15.28
C ASP A 111 19.27 2.90 15.33
N SER A 112 18.63 2.16 16.25
CA SER A 112 17.19 2.21 16.45
C SER A 112 16.66 3.53 16.98
N ASP A 113 17.51 4.39 17.55
CA ASP A 113 17.13 5.69 18.12
C ASP A 113 17.40 6.83 17.13
N GLY A 114 18.02 6.53 15.99
CA GLY A 114 18.35 7.52 14.96
C GLY A 114 19.71 8.19 15.18
N ASN A 115 20.57 7.63 16.03
CA ASN A 115 21.94 8.11 16.21
C ASN A 115 22.81 7.69 15.02
N LEU A 116 23.67 8.60 14.56
CA LEU A 116 24.58 8.36 13.45
C LEU A 116 25.88 7.71 13.95
N PRO A 117 26.57 6.93 13.10
CA PRO A 117 27.84 6.33 13.44
C PRO A 117 28.91 7.41 13.62
N ASN A 118 29.72 7.25 14.67
CA ASN A 118 30.89 8.08 14.95
C ASN A 118 32.15 7.21 14.86
N LEU A 119 32.90 7.36 13.77
CA LEU A 119 34.03 6.47 13.48
C LEU A 119 35.34 6.88 14.16
N ASP A 120 35.55 8.17 14.41
CA ASP A 120 36.79 8.75 14.94
C ASP A 120 36.64 9.36 16.34
N GLY A 121 35.43 9.31 16.91
CA GLY A 121 35.09 9.92 18.19
C GLY A 121 34.71 11.41 18.08
N GLU A 122 34.91 12.04 16.91
CA GLU A 122 34.75 13.48 16.73
C GLU A 122 33.64 13.84 15.73
N THR A 123 33.40 13.02 14.71
CA THR A 123 32.47 13.33 13.62
C THR A 123 31.48 12.19 13.34
N PHE A 124 30.23 12.59 13.09
CA PHE A 124 29.21 11.68 12.60
C PHE A 124 29.33 11.54 11.10
N VAL A 125 29.15 10.33 10.56
CA VAL A 125 29.41 10.06 9.14
C VAL A 125 28.18 9.59 8.39
N VAL A 126 28.08 10.03 7.13
CA VAL A 126 27.17 9.49 6.11
C VAL A 126 27.96 9.27 4.83
N TRP A 127 27.52 8.38 3.94
CA TRP A 127 28.28 8.01 2.75
C TRP A 127 27.64 8.53 1.47
N GLN A 128 28.50 8.93 0.53
CA GLN A 128 28.13 9.21 -0.85
C GLN A 128 29.04 8.44 -1.79
N PHE A 129 28.49 7.44 -2.47
CA PHE A 129 29.16 6.64 -3.48
C PHE A 129 29.05 7.32 -4.84
N ASN A 130 30.18 7.50 -5.52
CA ASN A 130 30.25 8.15 -6.82
C ASN A 130 30.63 7.12 -7.89
N PHE A 131 29.76 6.88 -8.87
CA PHE A 131 29.92 5.84 -9.89
C PHE A 131 30.60 6.35 -11.17
N ASN A 132 31.25 5.45 -11.91
CA ASN A 132 31.87 5.74 -13.21
C ASN A 132 31.10 5.16 -14.42
N ASP A 133 29.97 4.49 -14.18
CA ASP A 133 29.15 3.87 -15.22
C ASP A 133 28.50 4.89 -16.17
N PHE A 134 28.25 6.11 -15.70
CA PHE A 134 27.69 7.19 -16.53
C PHE A 134 28.78 8.02 -17.21
N ASN A 135 28.71 8.12 -18.54
CA ASN A 135 29.59 8.96 -19.34
C ASN A 135 28.88 10.20 -19.88
N ILE A 136 29.22 11.37 -19.32
CA ILE A 136 28.64 12.67 -19.67
C ILE A 136 28.73 13.03 -21.17
N TYR A 137 29.71 12.50 -21.90
CA TYR A 137 29.94 12.83 -23.31
C TYR A 137 29.12 11.96 -24.27
N TYR A 138 28.86 10.70 -23.91
CA TYR A 138 28.28 9.71 -24.81
C TYR A 138 26.90 9.20 -24.38
N ASP A 139 26.63 9.16 -23.08
CA ASP A 139 25.41 8.58 -22.56
C ASP A 139 24.22 9.52 -22.75
N ARG A 140 23.05 8.90 -22.94
CA ARG A 140 21.77 9.61 -22.95
C ARG A 140 21.50 10.18 -21.56
N ARG A 141 20.85 11.33 -21.54
CA ARG A 141 20.55 12.08 -20.31
C ARG A 141 19.46 13.12 -20.56
N ALA A 142 18.74 13.47 -19.52
CA ALA A 142 17.93 14.68 -19.49
C ALA A 142 18.83 15.87 -19.17
N GLN A 143 18.98 16.82 -20.10
CA GLN A 143 19.97 17.89 -19.98
C GLN A 143 19.72 18.78 -18.74
N ASN A 144 18.46 19.04 -18.41
CA ASN A 144 18.07 19.77 -17.22
C ASN A 144 18.51 19.11 -15.90
N SER A 145 18.47 17.77 -15.83
CA SER A 145 18.94 17.01 -14.66
C SER A 145 20.46 17.13 -14.52
N ILE A 146 21.19 17.04 -15.62
CA ILE A 146 22.65 17.21 -15.62
C ILE A 146 23.06 18.63 -15.20
N ASP A 147 22.37 19.65 -15.72
CA ASP A 147 22.66 21.04 -15.38
C ASP A 147 22.41 21.30 -13.89
N LEU A 148 21.34 20.70 -13.33
CA LEU A 148 21.06 20.72 -11.90
C LEU A 148 22.18 20.04 -11.10
N LEU A 149 22.57 18.81 -11.45
CA LEU A 149 23.62 18.08 -10.74
C LEU A 149 24.97 18.80 -10.78
N LYS A 150 25.33 19.42 -11.91
CA LYS A 150 26.53 20.27 -12.02
C LYS A 150 26.44 21.46 -11.07
N LYS A 151 25.29 22.14 -11.03
CA LYS A 151 25.07 23.28 -10.13
C LYS A 151 25.19 22.88 -8.65
N GLN A 152 24.82 21.65 -8.31
CA GLN A 152 24.92 21.10 -6.96
C GLN A 152 26.27 20.43 -6.67
N GLY A 153 27.26 20.58 -7.56
CA GLY A 153 28.65 20.21 -7.30
C GLY A 153 29.06 18.83 -7.78
N THR A 154 28.28 18.17 -8.64
CA THR A 154 28.68 16.89 -9.25
C THR A 154 29.81 17.12 -10.28
N ASP A 155 30.97 16.51 -10.03
CA ASP A 155 32.12 16.51 -10.93
C ASP A 155 32.11 15.26 -11.83
N PHE A 156 31.43 15.37 -12.96
CA PHE A 156 31.31 14.29 -13.94
C PHE A 156 32.64 13.81 -14.53
N GLN A 157 33.68 14.67 -14.58
CA GLN A 157 34.98 14.27 -15.06
C GLN A 157 35.67 13.39 -14.02
N ARG A 158 35.55 13.75 -12.74
CA ARG A 158 36.03 12.93 -11.63
C ARG A 158 35.27 11.62 -11.50
N ASN A 159 33.95 11.60 -11.71
CA ASN A 159 33.18 10.37 -11.83
C ASN A 159 33.80 9.40 -12.85
N LEU A 160 34.18 9.89 -14.03
CA LEU A 160 34.80 9.04 -15.05
C LEU A 160 36.18 8.51 -14.65
N SER A 161 37.03 9.33 -14.03
CA SER A 161 38.42 8.95 -13.72
C SER A 161 38.57 8.17 -12.42
N GLU A 162 37.79 8.50 -11.39
CA GLU A 162 37.93 8.00 -10.01
C GLU A 162 36.70 7.26 -9.51
N GLY A 163 35.59 7.28 -10.25
CA GLY A 163 34.33 6.67 -9.83
C GLY A 163 34.38 5.16 -9.71
N ILE A 164 33.45 4.65 -8.92
CA ILE A 164 33.25 3.26 -8.60
C ILE A 164 32.60 2.55 -9.79
N ASN A 165 33.12 1.37 -10.13
CA ASN A 165 32.42 0.47 -11.02
C ASN A 165 31.24 -0.18 -10.27
N SER A 166 30.02 -0.02 -10.79
CA SER A 166 28.81 -0.51 -10.11
C SER A 166 28.80 -2.02 -9.82
N ALA A 167 29.41 -2.85 -10.68
CA ALA A 167 29.49 -4.30 -10.44
C ALA A 167 30.42 -4.64 -9.26
N HIS A 168 31.51 -3.89 -9.07
CA HIS A 168 32.37 -4.04 -7.88
C HIS A 168 31.62 -3.60 -6.61
N PHE A 169 30.86 -2.50 -6.68
CA PHE A 169 29.99 -2.07 -5.60
C PHE A 169 28.95 -3.15 -5.24
N ALA A 170 28.28 -3.74 -6.23
CA ALA A 170 27.33 -4.83 -6.03
C ALA A 170 27.96 -6.03 -5.29
N ALA A 171 29.15 -6.45 -5.72
CA ALA A 171 29.89 -7.55 -5.09
C ALA A 171 30.15 -7.27 -3.60
N LEU A 172 30.48 -6.03 -3.24
CA LEU A 172 30.68 -5.64 -1.83
C LEU A 172 29.36 -5.57 -1.06
N MET A 173 28.25 -5.12 -1.67
CA MET A 173 26.93 -5.19 -1.02
C MET A 173 26.56 -6.62 -0.62
N TYR A 174 26.83 -7.61 -1.49
CA TYR A 174 26.65 -9.03 -1.15
C TYR A 174 27.63 -9.48 -0.07
N HIS A 175 28.92 -9.18 -0.21
CA HIS A 175 29.96 -9.63 0.71
C HIS A 175 29.72 -9.14 2.14
N TYR A 176 29.39 -7.86 2.31
CA TYR A 176 29.10 -7.26 3.61
C TYR A 176 27.64 -7.39 4.04
N LYS A 177 26.82 -8.18 3.31
CA LYS A 177 25.42 -8.47 3.66
C LYS A 177 24.58 -7.21 3.93
N LEU A 178 24.80 -6.16 3.12
CA LEU A 178 23.86 -5.04 3.07
C LEU A 178 22.56 -5.48 2.41
N VAL A 179 22.64 -6.38 1.43
CA VAL A 179 21.48 -7.03 0.80
C VAL A 179 21.38 -8.47 1.26
N LEU A 180 20.21 -9.09 1.05
CA LEU A 180 19.88 -10.44 1.52
C LEU A 180 19.97 -10.56 3.06
N ASN A 181 19.69 -9.46 3.75
CA ASN A 181 19.76 -9.36 5.20
C ASN A 181 18.46 -8.76 5.74
N ASN A 182 17.64 -9.62 6.38
CA ASN A 182 16.32 -9.24 6.89
C ASN A 182 16.37 -8.43 8.19
N ASP A 183 17.55 -8.29 8.81
CA ASP A 183 17.74 -7.48 10.01
C ASP A 183 17.85 -5.98 9.69
N ILE A 184 18.06 -5.63 8.41
CA ILE A 184 18.14 -4.24 7.95
C ILE A 184 16.74 -3.69 7.70
N THR A 185 16.51 -2.47 8.20
CA THR A 185 15.34 -1.65 7.89
C THR A 185 15.72 -0.58 6.89
N TRP A 186 15.16 -0.64 5.69
CA TRP A 186 15.41 0.33 4.64
C TRP A 186 14.43 1.49 4.71
N ILE A 187 14.94 2.71 4.61
CA ILE A 187 14.16 3.95 4.64
C ILE A 187 14.42 4.70 3.34
N THR A 188 13.36 5.12 2.66
CA THR A 188 13.47 5.77 1.36
C THR A 188 12.42 6.87 1.20
N PHE A 189 12.52 7.66 0.13
CA PHE A 189 11.50 8.61 -0.26
C PHE A 189 11.21 8.48 -1.76
N HIS A 190 10.02 7.98 -2.13
CA HIS A 190 9.59 7.86 -3.52
C HIS A 190 10.53 7.00 -4.39
N SER A 191 10.90 5.82 -3.90
CA SER A 191 12.15 5.16 -4.26
C SER A 191 12.08 4.13 -5.38
N ALA A 192 11.06 4.24 -6.23
CA ALA A 192 10.88 3.29 -7.33
C ALA A 192 12.05 3.34 -8.33
N TYR A 193 12.65 4.52 -8.56
CA TYR A 193 13.87 4.66 -9.36
C TYR A 193 15.12 4.17 -8.62
N ASP A 194 15.26 4.49 -7.33
CA ASP A 194 16.42 4.07 -6.53
C ASP A 194 16.55 2.55 -6.51
N PHE A 195 15.46 1.85 -6.19
CA PHE A 195 15.42 0.38 -6.24
C PHE A 195 15.56 -0.14 -7.67
N GLY A 196 15.06 0.58 -8.68
CA GLY A 196 15.30 0.26 -10.08
C GLY A 196 16.80 0.17 -10.40
N TYR A 197 17.55 1.22 -10.08
CA TYR A 197 19.00 1.23 -10.33
C TYR A 197 19.73 0.19 -9.49
N LEU A 198 19.39 0.04 -8.21
CA LEU A 198 20.04 -0.96 -7.37
C LEU A 198 19.75 -2.39 -7.83
N VAL A 199 18.52 -2.73 -8.24
CA VAL A 199 18.20 -4.05 -8.81
C VAL A 199 18.97 -4.29 -10.11
N LYS A 200 19.05 -3.29 -11.01
CA LYS A 200 19.86 -3.38 -12.23
C LYS A 200 21.35 -3.66 -11.91
N ILE A 201 21.90 -2.95 -10.91
CA ILE A 201 23.29 -3.11 -10.47
C ILE A 201 23.53 -4.48 -9.81
N LEU A 202 22.65 -4.91 -8.90
CA LEU A 202 22.78 -6.17 -8.14
C LEU A 202 22.60 -7.41 -9.01
N THR A 203 21.79 -7.32 -10.06
CA THR A 203 21.57 -8.43 -11.01
C THR A 203 22.51 -8.39 -12.21
N GLY A 204 23.12 -7.24 -12.51
CA GLY A 204 23.87 -7.02 -13.74
C GLY A 204 23.03 -7.14 -15.02
N CYS A 205 21.70 -7.11 -14.90
CA CYS A 205 20.74 -7.33 -15.98
C CYS A 205 19.81 -6.13 -16.16
N LEU A 206 19.13 -6.07 -17.30
CA LEU A 206 17.98 -5.17 -17.46
C LEU A 206 16.88 -5.53 -16.45
N LEU A 207 16.07 -4.55 -16.07
CA LEU A 207 14.97 -4.77 -15.14
C LEU A 207 13.95 -5.78 -15.69
N PRO A 208 13.24 -6.54 -14.83
CA PRO A 208 12.27 -7.54 -15.28
C PRO A 208 11.16 -6.99 -16.18
N HIS A 209 10.58 -7.83 -17.03
CA HIS A 209 9.48 -7.40 -17.90
C HIS A 209 8.21 -7.07 -17.12
N ALA A 210 7.88 -7.87 -16.10
CA ALA A 210 6.67 -7.69 -15.32
C ALA A 210 6.99 -6.97 -13.99
N LEU A 211 6.08 -6.08 -13.57
CA LEU A 211 6.18 -5.39 -12.28
C LEU A 211 6.27 -6.37 -11.08
N PRO A 212 5.52 -7.50 -11.03
CA PRO A 212 5.68 -8.47 -9.96
C PRO A 212 7.09 -9.03 -9.81
N ASP A 213 7.77 -9.35 -10.93
CA ASP A 213 9.14 -9.86 -10.91
C ASP A 213 10.13 -8.82 -10.38
N PHE A 214 9.92 -7.54 -10.71
CA PHE A 214 10.71 -6.45 -10.16
C PHE A 214 10.51 -6.32 -8.64
N LEU A 215 9.26 -6.35 -8.19
CA LEU A 215 8.93 -6.28 -6.76
C LEU A 215 9.46 -7.49 -5.99
N TYR A 216 9.46 -8.68 -6.61
CA TYR A 216 10.14 -9.86 -6.09
C TYR A 216 11.62 -9.58 -5.85
N LEU A 217 12.34 -9.02 -6.83
CA LEU A 217 13.77 -8.71 -6.66
C LEU A 217 14.00 -7.66 -5.58
N VAL A 218 13.13 -6.64 -5.47
CA VAL A 218 13.21 -5.67 -4.38
C VAL A 218 13.03 -6.38 -3.03
N SER A 219 12.01 -7.21 -2.87
CA SER A 219 11.81 -7.98 -1.63
C SER A 219 12.96 -8.94 -1.34
N HIS A 220 13.48 -9.59 -2.37
CA HIS A 220 14.56 -10.56 -2.25
C HIS A 220 15.84 -9.91 -1.74
N PHE A 221 16.27 -8.80 -2.35
CA PHE A 221 17.50 -8.11 -1.98
C PHE A 221 17.38 -7.27 -0.71
N PHE A 222 16.27 -6.58 -0.50
CA PHE A 222 16.12 -5.58 0.56
C PHE A 222 15.26 -6.06 1.73
N GLY A 223 14.75 -7.29 1.66
CA GLY A 223 13.93 -7.88 2.71
C GLY A 223 12.53 -7.28 2.77
N GLN A 224 11.86 -7.48 3.90
CA GLN A 224 10.49 -7.01 4.11
C GLN A 224 10.42 -5.67 4.83
N ASN A 225 11.46 -5.22 5.51
CA ASN A 225 11.43 -3.99 6.33
C ASN A 225 11.80 -2.76 5.49
N VAL A 226 10.99 -2.43 4.47
CA VAL A 226 11.19 -1.25 3.62
C VAL A 226 10.11 -0.21 3.93
N TYR A 227 10.52 1.02 4.20
CA TYR A 227 9.63 2.15 4.44
C TYR A 227 9.86 3.24 3.40
N ASP A 228 8.93 3.37 2.46
CA ASP A 228 8.90 4.51 1.54
C ASP A 228 8.06 5.62 2.18
N MET A 229 8.71 6.74 2.51
CA MET A 229 8.04 7.87 3.13
C MET A 229 6.96 8.49 2.24
N LYS A 230 7.10 8.46 0.91
CA LYS A 230 6.08 8.99 0.00
C LYS A 230 4.79 8.20 0.09
N TYR A 231 4.90 6.88 0.29
CA TYR A 231 3.78 6.01 0.61
C TYR A 231 3.22 6.30 2.01
N LEU A 232 4.09 6.38 3.02
CA LEU A 232 3.74 6.63 4.42
C LEU A 232 2.95 7.93 4.61
N MET A 233 3.37 9.02 3.95
CA MET A 233 2.69 10.32 4.01
C MET A 233 1.22 10.24 3.60
N GLY A 234 0.86 9.30 2.71
CA GLY A 234 -0.50 9.14 2.27
C GLY A 234 -1.47 8.76 3.39
N PHE A 235 -0.99 8.30 4.53
CA PHE A 235 -1.79 7.88 5.68
C PHE A 235 -1.99 8.97 6.74
N PHE A 236 -1.20 10.05 6.71
CA PHE A 236 -1.22 11.06 7.74
C PHE A 236 -1.67 12.42 7.18
N PRO A 237 -2.75 13.01 7.72
CA PRO A 237 -3.18 14.33 7.30
C PRO A 237 -2.10 15.37 7.56
N GLY A 238 -1.88 16.28 6.60
CA GLY A 238 -0.89 17.34 6.70
C GLY A 238 0.51 16.99 6.16
N LEU A 239 0.79 15.73 5.81
CA LEU A 239 2.04 15.35 5.15
C LEU A 239 1.86 15.33 3.62
N TYR A 240 2.58 16.19 2.89
CA TYR A 240 2.51 16.29 1.43
C TYR A 240 3.79 16.90 0.84
N GLY A 241 3.90 16.93 -0.49
CA GLY A 241 5.03 17.55 -1.20
C GLY A 241 6.20 16.60 -1.50
N GLY A 242 7.34 17.19 -1.90
CA GLY A 242 8.63 16.50 -2.04
C GLY A 242 9.38 16.43 -0.71
N LEU A 243 10.53 15.75 -0.68
CA LEU A 243 11.33 15.54 0.54
C LEU A 243 11.63 16.85 1.26
N GLU A 244 12.07 17.88 0.54
CA GLU A 244 12.38 19.20 1.09
C GLU A 244 11.17 19.88 1.75
N SER A 245 10.01 19.83 1.07
CA SER A 245 8.79 20.44 1.58
C SER A 245 8.28 19.72 2.84
N LEU A 246 8.42 18.39 2.86
CA LEU A 246 8.08 17.56 4.01
C LEU A 246 9.03 17.81 5.19
N ALA A 247 10.34 17.83 4.95
CA ALA A 247 11.32 18.13 5.99
C ALA A 247 11.06 19.52 6.59
N SER A 248 10.80 20.51 5.73
CA SER A 248 10.47 21.88 6.15
C SER A 248 9.18 21.93 6.99
N SER A 249 8.12 21.20 6.59
CA SER A 249 6.86 21.18 7.37
C SER A 249 7.02 20.52 8.73
N LEU A 250 7.98 19.59 8.85
CA LEU A 250 8.35 18.92 10.09
C LEU A 250 9.47 19.64 10.87
N GLN A 251 9.88 20.84 10.42
CA GLN A 251 10.93 21.66 11.01
C GLN A 251 12.30 20.94 11.09
N ILE A 252 12.58 20.06 10.13
CA ILE A 252 13.87 19.40 9.98
C ILE A 252 14.72 20.23 9.02
N VAL A 253 15.95 20.54 9.45
CA VAL A 253 16.93 21.31 8.69
C VAL A 253 17.99 20.35 8.12
N ARG A 254 18.45 20.62 6.90
CA ARG A 254 19.58 19.89 6.29
C ARG A 254 20.87 20.17 7.06
N GLU A 255 21.42 19.14 7.70
CA GLU A 255 22.59 19.23 8.58
C GLU A 255 23.92 19.38 7.82
N VAL A 256 24.03 18.76 6.64
CA VAL A 256 25.26 18.74 5.84
C VAL A 256 24.92 18.60 4.36
N GLY A 257 25.73 19.18 3.47
CA GLY A 257 25.59 19.05 2.02
C GLY A 257 24.48 19.92 1.40
N LEU A 258 24.29 19.76 0.09
CA LEU A 258 23.27 20.47 -0.69
C LEU A 258 22.12 19.54 -1.08
N SER A 259 20.99 20.12 -1.45
CA SER A 259 19.90 19.41 -2.12
C SER A 259 20.36 18.85 -3.46
N HIS A 260 19.93 17.64 -3.79
CA HIS A 260 20.40 16.84 -4.92
C HIS A 260 21.88 16.44 -4.81
N GLN A 261 22.27 16.08 -3.58
CA GLN A 261 23.48 15.34 -3.28
C GLN A 261 23.04 14.12 -2.48
N SER A 262 23.07 12.96 -3.12
CA SER A 262 22.50 11.74 -2.55
C SER A 262 22.91 11.44 -1.09
N GLY A 263 24.17 11.68 -0.70
CA GLY A 263 24.60 11.52 0.70
C GLY A 263 23.85 12.43 1.68
N SER A 264 23.66 13.69 1.29
CA SER A 264 22.90 14.70 2.03
C SER A 264 21.39 14.37 2.06
N ASP A 265 20.84 13.95 0.92
CA ASP A 265 19.42 13.60 0.78
C ASP A 265 19.05 12.32 1.52
N SER A 266 19.94 11.33 1.57
CA SER A 266 19.77 10.12 2.38
C SER A 266 19.72 10.44 3.89
N LEU A 267 20.49 11.43 4.36
CA LEU A 267 20.42 11.89 5.75
C LEU A 267 19.12 12.62 6.03
N LEU A 268 18.72 13.55 5.15
CA LEU A 268 17.44 14.26 5.28
C LEU A 268 16.27 13.28 5.29
N THR A 269 16.34 12.24 4.47
CA THR A 269 15.39 11.12 4.41
C THR A 269 15.31 10.41 5.77
N LEU A 270 16.45 10.04 6.36
CA LEU A 270 16.49 9.39 7.68
C LEU A 270 15.88 10.28 8.77
N ARG A 271 16.31 11.55 8.86
CA ARG A 271 15.85 12.47 9.91
C ARG A 271 14.36 12.75 9.82
N THR A 272 13.86 12.91 8.59
CA THR A 272 12.43 13.12 8.34
C THR A 272 11.63 11.89 8.76
N PHE A 273 12.09 10.69 8.42
CA PHE A 273 11.46 9.44 8.85
C PHE A 273 11.45 9.31 10.38
N GLN A 274 12.57 9.60 11.04
CA GLN A 274 12.69 9.56 12.50
C GLN A 274 11.68 10.52 13.16
N LYS A 275 11.53 11.73 12.62
CA LYS A 275 10.55 12.70 13.10
C LYS A 275 9.12 12.20 12.94
N ILE A 276 8.78 11.60 11.80
CA ILE A 276 7.47 10.99 11.57
C ILE A 276 7.24 9.85 12.56
N ARG A 277 8.21 8.95 12.72
CA ARG A 277 8.17 7.81 13.64
C ARG A 277 7.87 8.26 15.07
N LEU A 278 8.60 9.25 15.57
CA LEU A 278 8.40 9.80 16.92
C LEU A 278 7.06 10.51 17.07
N THR A 279 6.59 11.22 16.05
CA THR A 279 5.40 12.08 16.13
C THR A 279 4.09 11.30 16.00
N TYR A 280 4.05 10.29 15.13
CA TYR A 280 2.81 9.58 14.79
C TYR A 280 2.72 8.18 15.41
N PHE A 281 3.84 7.61 15.85
CA PHE A 281 3.87 6.23 16.35
C PHE A 281 4.35 6.12 17.79
N GLU A 282 4.81 7.21 18.42
CA GLU A 282 5.36 7.20 19.78
C GLU A 282 6.46 6.13 19.99
N SER A 283 7.17 5.75 18.91
CA SER A 283 8.12 4.63 18.86
C SER A 283 7.52 3.22 19.00
N ASP A 284 6.22 3.05 18.81
CA ASP A 284 5.57 1.74 18.68
C ASP A 284 5.93 1.10 17.33
N GLU A 285 6.97 0.27 17.35
CA GLU A 285 7.44 -0.49 16.19
C GLU A 285 6.38 -1.46 15.65
N LYS A 286 5.39 -1.91 16.43
CA LYS A 286 4.30 -2.76 15.91
C LYS A 286 3.32 -1.96 15.07
N GLU A 287 2.97 -0.75 15.49
CA GLU A 287 2.12 0.14 14.70
C GLU A 287 2.84 0.60 13.44
N LEU A 288 4.12 0.97 13.54
CA LEU A 288 4.93 1.35 12.39
C LEU A 288 5.00 0.22 11.35
N ARG A 289 5.16 -1.03 11.78
CA ARG A 289 5.21 -2.22 10.90
C ARG A 289 3.97 -2.39 10.02
N LYS A 290 2.83 -1.80 10.37
CA LYS A 290 1.62 -1.81 9.53
C LYS A 290 1.80 -0.98 8.24
N PHE A 291 2.76 -0.06 8.23
CA PHE A 291 3.02 0.88 7.13
C PHE A 291 4.30 0.57 6.36
N VAL A 292 4.91 -0.58 6.63
CA VAL A 292 5.96 -1.13 5.76
C VAL A 292 5.46 -1.07 4.33
N ALA A 293 6.23 -0.41 3.46
CA ALA A 293 6.08 -0.50 2.02
C ALA A 293 6.46 -1.94 1.65
N ARG A 294 5.54 -2.87 1.89
CA ARG A 294 5.72 -4.28 1.57
C ARG A 294 5.99 -4.29 0.08
N ALA A 295 7.24 -4.60 -0.30
CA ALA A 295 7.56 -5.06 -1.64
C ALA A 295 6.54 -6.17 -1.90
N ILE A 296 5.59 -5.83 -2.77
CA ILE A 296 4.22 -6.33 -2.73
C ILE A 296 4.27 -7.85 -2.73
N THR A 297 3.78 -8.50 -1.68
CA THR A 297 3.37 -9.90 -1.80
C THR A 297 2.39 -9.93 -2.95
N GLN A 298 2.79 -10.53 -4.08
CA GLN A 298 2.01 -10.49 -5.30
C GLN A 298 0.62 -11.03 -4.99
N VAL A 299 -0.41 -10.18 -5.09
CA VAL A 299 -1.79 -10.66 -4.92
C VAL A 299 -2.19 -11.36 -6.21
N VAL A 300 -2.57 -12.62 -6.10
CA VAL A 300 -3.01 -13.45 -7.22
C VAL A 300 -4.48 -13.78 -7.03
N ILE A 301 -5.26 -13.64 -8.11
CA ILE A 301 -6.63 -14.12 -8.16
C ILE A 301 -6.60 -15.63 -8.44
N ARG A 302 -7.06 -16.43 -7.47
CA ARG A 302 -7.29 -17.87 -7.64
C ARG A 302 -8.67 -18.07 -8.25
N GLU A 303 -8.69 -18.50 -9.50
CA GLU A 303 -9.91 -18.89 -10.18
C GLU A 303 -10.45 -20.20 -9.59
N VAL A 304 -11.66 -20.16 -9.06
CA VAL A 304 -12.37 -21.32 -8.51
C VAL A 304 -13.46 -21.73 -9.50
N TRP A 305 -13.34 -22.98 -9.94
CA TRP A 305 -14.21 -23.69 -10.85
C TRP A 305 -14.75 -24.93 -10.15
N ARG A 306 -15.61 -25.69 -10.82
CA ARG A 306 -16.17 -26.93 -10.25
C ARG A 306 -15.09 -27.91 -9.81
N GLU A 307 -13.99 -27.98 -10.53
CA GLU A 307 -12.94 -28.99 -10.38
C GLU A 307 -12.08 -28.77 -9.11
N ASN A 308 -11.83 -27.52 -8.72
CA ASN A 308 -11.03 -27.18 -7.53
C ASN A 308 -11.87 -26.62 -6.37
N LEU A 309 -13.20 -26.56 -6.50
CA LEU A 309 -14.10 -25.96 -5.50
C LEU A 309 -13.87 -26.48 -4.08
N LEU A 310 -13.79 -27.79 -3.91
CA LEU A 310 -13.64 -28.41 -2.58
C LEU A 310 -12.30 -28.07 -1.94
N GLU A 311 -11.21 -28.13 -2.71
CA GLU A 311 -9.85 -27.83 -2.23
C GLU A 311 -9.74 -26.37 -1.76
N GLU A 312 -10.30 -25.43 -2.53
CA GLU A 312 -10.30 -24.02 -2.18
C GLU A 312 -11.15 -23.73 -0.94
N PHE A 313 -12.31 -24.38 -0.78
CA PHE A 313 -13.11 -24.27 0.43
C PHE A 313 -12.43 -24.86 1.68
N GLN A 314 -11.69 -25.97 1.54
CA GLN A 314 -10.87 -26.52 2.64
C GLN A 314 -9.82 -25.50 3.10
N LEU A 315 -9.15 -24.85 2.15
CA LEU A 315 -8.17 -23.81 2.45
C LEU A 315 -8.83 -22.62 3.14
N ILE A 316 -9.91 -22.07 2.57
CA ILE A 316 -10.66 -20.95 3.15
C ILE A 316 -11.13 -21.28 4.56
N GLY A 317 -11.72 -22.46 4.78
CA GLY A 317 -12.17 -22.90 6.10
C GLY A 317 -11.03 -22.97 7.12
N LYS A 318 -9.86 -23.47 6.72
CA LYS A 318 -8.65 -23.46 7.57
C LYS A 318 -8.20 -22.03 7.93
N LEU A 319 -8.23 -21.12 6.98
CA LEU A 319 -7.81 -19.73 7.17
C LEU A 319 -8.74 -18.95 8.12
N ILE A 320 -10.06 -19.14 7.96
CA ILE A 320 -11.07 -18.57 8.86
C ILE A 320 -10.91 -19.15 10.27
N HIS A 321 -10.66 -20.46 10.37
CA HIS A 321 -10.44 -21.11 11.67
C HIS A 321 -9.21 -20.55 12.39
N ASP A 322 -8.11 -20.31 11.68
CA ASP A 322 -6.88 -19.75 12.22
C ASP A 322 -7.08 -18.29 12.71
N ARG A 323 -7.19 -17.33 11.79
CA ARG A 323 -7.33 -15.90 12.16
C ARG A 323 -7.89 -14.97 11.07
N TYR A 324 -8.10 -15.45 9.85
CA TYR A 324 -8.44 -14.60 8.71
C TYR A 324 -9.96 -14.43 8.57
N ARG A 325 -10.55 -13.62 9.48
CA ARG A 325 -12.00 -13.48 9.66
C ARG A 325 -12.58 -12.16 9.14
N TYR A 326 -11.78 -11.30 8.55
CA TYR A 326 -12.26 -10.13 7.81
C TYR A 326 -12.39 -10.51 6.34
N ILE A 327 -13.63 -10.63 5.86
CA ILE A 327 -13.95 -11.10 4.51
C ILE A 327 -14.61 -9.97 3.75
N SER A 328 -13.96 -9.46 2.71
CA SER A 328 -14.65 -8.63 1.73
C SER A 328 -15.14 -9.46 0.55
N PHE A 329 -16.28 -9.07 0.00
CA PHE A 329 -16.81 -9.71 -1.20
C PHE A 329 -17.51 -8.73 -2.13
N ASP A 330 -17.60 -9.15 -3.38
CA ASP A 330 -18.30 -8.47 -4.47
C ASP A 330 -18.84 -9.52 -5.45
N THR A 331 -19.86 -9.19 -6.25
CA THR A 331 -20.47 -10.14 -7.18
C THR A 331 -20.69 -9.57 -8.58
N GLU A 332 -20.53 -10.44 -9.58
CA GLU A 332 -20.91 -10.11 -10.96
C GLU A 332 -22.16 -10.88 -11.38
N PHE A 333 -23.10 -10.16 -11.99
CA PHE A 333 -24.40 -10.68 -12.40
C PHE A 333 -24.88 -9.98 -13.68
N PRO A 334 -25.89 -10.53 -14.40
CA PRO A 334 -26.24 -10.08 -15.76
C PRO A 334 -27.07 -8.78 -15.78
N GLY A 335 -26.74 -7.82 -14.91
CA GLY A 335 -27.35 -6.51 -14.80
C GLY A 335 -28.77 -6.51 -14.23
N CYS A 336 -29.56 -5.51 -14.61
CA CYS A 336 -30.96 -5.33 -14.19
C CYS A 336 -31.86 -5.26 -15.42
N VAL A 337 -32.82 -6.19 -15.52
CA VAL A 337 -33.84 -6.24 -16.57
C VAL A 337 -35.11 -5.47 -16.16
N PHE A 338 -35.38 -5.38 -14.85
CA PHE A 338 -36.39 -4.47 -14.31
C PHE A 338 -35.69 -3.21 -13.80
N ARG A 339 -36.16 -2.05 -14.26
CA ARG A 339 -35.62 -0.73 -13.89
C ARG A 339 -36.73 0.12 -13.25
N PRO A 340 -36.39 1.11 -12.41
CA PRO A 340 -37.38 2.04 -11.91
C PRO A 340 -38.04 2.80 -13.07
N PRO A 341 -39.30 3.23 -12.94
CA PRO A 341 -39.93 4.08 -13.95
C PRO A 341 -39.12 5.38 -14.12
N THR A 342 -38.59 5.63 -15.31
CA THR A 342 -37.98 6.92 -15.65
C THR A 342 -39.07 7.97 -15.82
N ILE A 343 -39.25 8.83 -14.81
CA ILE A 343 -40.10 10.02 -14.92
C ILE A 343 -39.19 11.22 -15.24
N PRO A 344 -39.34 11.87 -16.41
CA PRO A 344 -38.57 13.07 -16.74
C PRO A 344 -38.78 14.17 -15.69
N ASN A 345 -37.71 14.88 -15.32
CA ASN A 345 -37.70 16.06 -14.43
C ASN A 345 -37.98 15.84 -12.92
N ARG A 346 -37.80 14.64 -12.37
CA ARG A 346 -37.70 14.46 -10.90
C ARG A 346 -36.53 13.57 -10.52
N HIS A 347 -35.63 14.10 -9.68
CA HIS A 347 -34.72 13.29 -8.87
C HIS A 347 -35.53 12.63 -7.75
N TYR A 348 -36.31 11.60 -8.09
CA TYR A 348 -37.07 10.86 -7.08
C TYR A 348 -36.08 10.02 -6.26
N LYS A 349 -36.07 10.24 -4.94
CA LYS A 349 -35.46 9.29 -4.00
C LYS A 349 -36.39 8.08 -3.96
N ILE A 350 -35.91 6.93 -4.43
CA ILE A 350 -36.65 5.67 -4.39
C ILE A 350 -36.70 5.25 -2.93
N HIS A 351 -37.89 5.01 -2.39
CA HIS A 351 -38.04 4.55 -1.02
C HIS A 351 -37.36 3.17 -0.83
N PRO A 352 -36.70 2.87 0.30
CA PRO A 352 -35.98 1.60 0.49
C PRO A 352 -36.80 0.34 0.20
N ILE A 353 -38.09 0.36 0.52
CA ILE A 353 -39.03 -0.74 0.21
C ILE A 353 -39.20 -0.93 -1.32
N ASP A 354 -39.30 0.17 -2.08
CA ASP A 354 -39.43 0.10 -3.54
C ASP A 354 -38.13 -0.34 -4.20
N GLN A 355 -37.00 0.09 -3.65
CA GLN A 355 -35.70 -0.39 -4.10
C GLN A 355 -35.56 -1.90 -3.84
N TYR A 356 -35.94 -2.37 -2.66
CA TYR A 356 -35.93 -3.81 -2.35
C TYR A 356 -36.83 -4.61 -3.29
N ARG A 357 -38.04 -4.12 -3.58
CA ARG A 357 -38.92 -4.77 -4.58
C ARG A 357 -38.24 -4.93 -5.93
N LEU A 358 -37.51 -3.91 -6.37
CA LEU A 358 -36.77 -3.96 -7.64
C LEU A 358 -35.57 -4.93 -7.58
N ILE A 359 -34.84 -4.95 -6.47
CA ILE A 359 -33.76 -5.92 -6.23
C ILE A 359 -34.33 -7.34 -6.30
N LYS A 360 -35.38 -7.62 -5.53
CA LYS A 360 -36.08 -8.90 -5.51
C LYS A 360 -36.52 -9.34 -6.91
N GLN A 361 -37.20 -8.47 -7.65
CA GLN A 361 -37.67 -8.79 -9.00
C GLN A 361 -36.54 -9.21 -9.94
N ASN A 362 -35.38 -8.55 -9.87
CA ASN A 362 -34.22 -8.90 -10.68
C ASN A 362 -33.53 -10.17 -10.16
N VAL A 363 -33.18 -10.23 -8.88
CA VAL A 363 -32.45 -11.35 -8.28
C VAL A 363 -33.22 -12.67 -8.41
N ASP A 364 -34.55 -12.66 -8.27
CA ASP A 364 -35.34 -13.89 -8.38
C ASP A 364 -35.23 -14.53 -9.77
N ILE A 365 -35.17 -13.75 -10.84
CA ILE A 365 -35.20 -14.25 -12.22
C ILE A 365 -33.83 -14.34 -12.90
N LEU A 366 -32.80 -13.73 -12.32
CA LEU A 366 -31.44 -13.71 -12.82
C LEU A 366 -30.54 -14.65 -12.01
N ASN A 367 -29.41 -15.06 -12.57
CA ASN A 367 -28.46 -15.95 -11.94
C ASN A 367 -27.10 -15.27 -11.77
N LEU A 368 -26.42 -15.55 -10.67
CA LEU A 368 -25.09 -15.04 -10.36
C LEU A 368 -24.07 -15.59 -11.36
N ILE A 369 -23.06 -14.79 -11.73
CA ILE A 369 -22.00 -15.18 -12.67
C ILE A 369 -20.68 -15.39 -11.93
N GLN A 370 -20.29 -14.45 -11.08
CA GLN A 370 -19.09 -14.57 -10.23
C GLN A 370 -19.32 -14.06 -8.81
N LEU A 371 -18.52 -14.59 -7.87
CA LEU A 371 -18.34 -14.07 -6.52
C LEU A 371 -16.84 -13.95 -6.24
N GLY A 372 -16.41 -12.80 -5.72
CA GLY A 372 -15.04 -12.60 -5.25
C GLY A 372 -14.98 -12.62 -3.74
N LEU A 373 -13.97 -13.30 -3.17
CA LEU A 373 -13.70 -13.26 -1.73
C LEU A 373 -12.24 -12.84 -1.49
N THR A 374 -12.05 -11.85 -0.62
CA THR A 374 -10.74 -11.49 -0.07
C THR A 374 -10.76 -11.68 1.43
N LEU A 375 -9.80 -12.45 1.96
CA LEU A 375 -9.69 -12.78 3.38
C LEU A 375 -8.46 -12.10 3.99
N THR A 376 -8.64 -11.48 5.16
CA THR A 376 -7.56 -10.90 5.96
C THR A 376 -7.78 -11.10 7.47
N ASP A 377 -6.73 -10.90 8.25
CA ASP A 377 -6.85 -10.78 9.71
C ASP A 377 -7.30 -9.37 10.12
N SER A 378 -7.45 -9.11 11.43
CA SER A 378 -7.91 -7.81 11.95
C SER A 378 -7.00 -6.62 11.63
N ASP A 379 -5.71 -6.90 11.43
CA ASP A 379 -4.70 -5.91 11.06
C ASP A 379 -4.64 -5.68 9.54
N GLY A 380 -5.35 -6.52 8.77
CA GLY A 380 -5.41 -6.46 7.33
C GLY A 380 -4.27 -7.18 6.62
N ASN A 381 -3.62 -8.12 7.29
CA ASN A 381 -2.66 -9.01 6.67
C ASN A 381 -3.38 -10.13 5.91
N PHE A 382 -2.83 -10.50 4.77
CA PHE A 382 -3.29 -11.64 3.98
C PHE A 382 -2.78 -12.97 4.57
N PRO A 383 -3.45 -14.08 4.25
CA PRO A 383 -2.94 -15.43 4.45
C PRO A 383 -1.50 -15.61 3.97
N ASP A 384 -0.61 -16.04 4.86
CA ASP A 384 0.70 -16.56 4.46
C ASP A 384 0.54 -18.04 4.08
N LEU A 385 0.62 -18.32 2.79
CA LEU A 385 0.49 -19.68 2.24
C LEU A 385 1.85 -20.35 1.98
N GLY A 386 2.92 -19.86 2.61
CA GLY A 386 4.27 -20.42 2.46
C GLY A 386 4.98 -19.97 1.18
N GLY A 387 4.65 -18.78 0.68
CA GLY A 387 5.23 -18.18 -0.53
C GLY A 387 5.12 -16.65 -0.51
N GLN A 388 5.68 -15.97 -1.52
CA GLN A 388 5.63 -14.50 -1.62
C GLN A 388 4.32 -13.96 -2.24
N THR A 389 3.26 -14.79 -2.33
CA THR A 389 2.00 -14.44 -2.98
C THR A 389 0.86 -14.40 -1.96
N SER A 390 0.12 -13.30 -1.96
CA SER A 390 -1.18 -13.19 -1.31
C SER A 390 -2.26 -13.70 -2.27
N VAL A 391 -3.36 -14.24 -1.77
CA VAL A 391 -4.40 -14.79 -2.64
C VAL A 391 -5.77 -14.18 -2.35
N VAL A 392 -6.54 -14.01 -3.41
CA VAL A 392 -7.97 -13.69 -3.37
C VAL A 392 -8.69 -14.69 -4.27
N TRP A 393 -9.93 -15.01 -3.95
CA TRP A 393 -10.68 -16.06 -4.67
C TRP A 393 -11.70 -15.43 -5.61
N GLN A 394 -11.84 -16.02 -6.79
CA GLN A 394 -12.89 -15.70 -7.75
C GLN A 394 -13.64 -16.97 -8.11
N PHE A 395 -14.86 -17.11 -7.59
CA PHE A 395 -15.75 -18.23 -7.86
C PHE A 395 -16.55 -17.96 -9.13
N ASN A 396 -16.51 -18.89 -10.07
CA ASN A 396 -17.19 -18.79 -11.36
C ASN A 396 -18.37 -19.76 -11.40
N PHE A 397 -19.60 -19.27 -11.62
CA PHE A 397 -20.82 -20.10 -11.57
C PHE A 397 -21.30 -20.55 -12.95
N CYS A 398 -21.96 -21.72 -13.01
CA CYS A 398 -22.54 -22.28 -14.23
C CYS A 398 -24.05 -22.02 -14.39
N ASP A 399 -24.70 -21.42 -13.39
CA ASP A 399 -26.15 -21.25 -13.35
C ASP A 399 -26.68 -20.26 -14.41
N PHE A 400 -25.83 -19.38 -14.94
CA PHE A 400 -26.17 -18.45 -16.01
C PHE A 400 -25.82 -19.02 -17.40
N ASP A 401 -26.75 -18.86 -18.34
CA ASP A 401 -26.62 -19.29 -19.74
C ASP A 401 -27.11 -18.11 -20.60
N ILE A 402 -26.17 -17.50 -21.31
CA ILE A 402 -26.38 -16.31 -22.12
C ILE A 402 -27.43 -16.51 -23.23
N ASN A 403 -27.61 -17.75 -23.70
CA ASN A 403 -28.52 -18.07 -24.81
C ASN A 403 -29.95 -18.36 -24.33
N ARG A 404 -30.14 -18.63 -23.03
CA ARG A 404 -31.44 -19.04 -22.46
C ARG A 404 -31.99 -18.03 -21.47
N HIS A 405 -31.14 -17.42 -20.67
CA HIS A 405 -31.55 -16.58 -19.56
C HIS A 405 -31.69 -15.12 -19.96
N ARG A 406 -32.59 -14.40 -19.26
CA ARG A 406 -32.73 -12.95 -19.42
C ARG A 406 -31.48 -12.26 -18.90
N CYS A 407 -31.12 -11.15 -19.53
CA CYS A 407 -29.98 -10.33 -19.12
C CYS A 407 -30.13 -8.90 -19.64
N ALA A 408 -29.39 -7.97 -19.04
CA ALA A 408 -29.15 -6.66 -19.63
C ALA A 408 -27.98 -6.76 -20.61
N HIS A 409 -28.24 -6.53 -21.91
CA HIS A 409 -27.22 -6.64 -22.97
C HIS A 409 -25.99 -5.77 -22.70
N ASP A 410 -26.18 -4.51 -22.27
CA ASP A 410 -25.07 -3.61 -21.93
C ASP A 410 -24.17 -4.19 -20.83
N SER A 411 -24.75 -4.86 -19.83
CA SER A 411 -23.99 -5.51 -18.76
C SER A 411 -23.22 -6.72 -19.27
N ILE A 412 -23.83 -7.54 -20.12
CA ILE A 412 -23.14 -8.68 -20.75
C ILE A 412 -21.97 -8.22 -21.63
N ASP A 413 -22.17 -7.17 -22.42
CA ASP A 413 -21.12 -6.61 -23.28
C ASP A 413 -19.97 -6.03 -22.46
N LEU A 414 -20.26 -5.41 -21.32
CA LEU A 414 -19.26 -4.95 -20.36
C LEU A 414 -18.48 -6.14 -19.78
N LEU A 415 -19.16 -7.15 -19.25
CA LEU A 415 -18.54 -8.33 -18.64
C LEU A 415 -17.66 -9.10 -19.63
N LYS A 416 -18.08 -9.23 -20.90
CA LYS A 416 -17.24 -9.80 -21.98
C LYS A 416 -15.96 -8.99 -22.19
N LYS A 417 -16.06 -7.66 -22.23
CA LYS A 417 -14.88 -6.78 -22.39
C LYS A 417 -13.91 -6.89 -21.21
N GLN A 418 -14.43 -7.19 -20.01
CA GLN A 418 -13.63 -7.41 -18.81
C GLN A 418 -13.17 -8.87 -18.65
N GLY A 419 -13.33 -9.70 -19.69
CA GLY A 419 -12.70 -11.01 -19.78
C GLY A 419 -13.51 -12.18 -19.21
N ILE A 420 -14.81 -12.01 -18.92
CA ILE A 420 -15.67 -13.13 -18.52
C ILE A 420 -15.95 -14.04 -19.72
N ASP A 421 -15.60 -15.32 -19.57
CA ASP A 421 -15.83 -16.38 -20.53
C ASP A 421 -17.10 -17.18 -20.17
N PHE A 422 -18.23 -16.72 -20.72
CA PHE A 422 -19.55 -17.30 -20.47
C PHE A 422 -19.68 -18.77 -20.88
N GLU A 423 -18.95 -19.22 -21.92
CA GLU A 423 -18.97 -20.64 -22.32
C GLU A 423 -18.22 -21.49 -21.31
N ARG A 424 -17.09 -20.99 -20.80
CA ARG A 424 -16.37 -21.66 -19.71
C ARG A 424 -17.17 -21.67 -18.42
N ASN A 425 -17.85 -20.58 -18.06
CA ASN A 425 -18.82 -20.55 -16.95
C ASN A 425 -19.84 -21.67 -17.08
N LEU A 426 -20.49 -21.82 -18.23
CA LEU A 426 -21.52 -22.84 -18.42
C LEU A 426 -20.98 -24.28 -18.31
N THR A 427 -19.76 -24.53 -18.79
CA THR A 427 -19.20 -25.89 -18.91
C THR A 427 -18.38 -26.35 -17.69
N HIS A 428 -17.68 -25.43 -17.02
CA HIS A 428 -16.76 -25.69 -15.90
C HIS A 428 -17.16 -24.95 -14.62
N GLY A 429 -18.14 -24.06 -14.68
CA GLY A 429 -18.58 -23.28 -13.53
C GLY A 429 -19.17 -24.13 -12.41
N ILE A 430 -19.19 -23.52 -11.25
CA ILE A 430 -19.68 -24.06 -10.00
C ILE A 430 -21.21 -24.05 -10.03
N ASN A 431 -21.82 -25.15 -9.63
CA ASN A 431 -23.25 -25.18 -9.32
C ASN A 431 -23.51 -24.45 -8.00
N SER A 432 -24.36 -23.42 -8.04
CA SER A 432 -24.63 -22.57 -6.87
C SER A 432 -25.15 -23.32 -5.64
N ALA A 433 -25.95 -24.37 -5.81
CA ALA A 433 -26.43 -25.18 -4.69
C ALA A 433 -25.30 -25.99 -4.01
N HIS A 434 -24.34 -26.50 -4.80
CA HIS A 434 -23.15 -27.14 -4.23
C HIS A 434 -22.27 -26.13 -3.47
N PHE A 435 -22.11 -24.92 -4.02
CA PHE A 435 -21.44 -23.81 -3.32
C PHE A 435 -22.12 -23.49 -1.97
N ALA A 436 -23.45 -23.39 -1.94
CA ALA A 436 -24.21 -23.14 -0.71
C ALA A 436 -23.94 -24.21 0.36
N ASN A 437 -23.92 -25.49 -0.01
CA ASN A 437 -23.60 -26.59 0.90
C ASN A 437 -22.21 -26.44 1.53
N LEU A 438 -21.22 -25.98 0.76
CA LEU A 438 -19.86 -25.74 1.26
C LEU A 438 -19.78 -24.50 2.16
N MET A 439 -20.52 -23.43 1.85
CA MET A 439 -20.64 -22.26 2.74
C MET A 439 -21.17 -22.67 4.12
N TYR A 440 -22.14 -23.57 4.18
CA TYR A 440 -22.63 -24.15 5.44
C TYR A 440 -21.58 -25.04 6.11
N HIS A 441 -20.98 -25.97 5.36
CA HIS A 441 -20.04 -26.95 5.89
C HIS A 441 -18.79 -26.31 6.50
N TYR A 442 -18.21 -25.32 5.82
CA TYR A 442 -17.00 -24.61 6.26
C TYR A 442 -17.28 -23.38 7.13
N ARG A 443 -18.54 -23.20 7.57
CA ARG A 443 -18.96 -22.14 8.51
C ARG A 443 -18.60 -20.73 8.06
N LEU A 444 -18.74 -20.46 6.76
CA LEU A 444 -18.70 -19.08 6.25
C LEU A 444 -19.97 -18.33 6.65
N VAL A 445 -21.10 -19.03 6.72
CA VAL A 445 -22.35 -18.50 7.30
C VAL A 445 -22.59 -19.09 8.68
N PHE A 446 -23.46 -18.46 9.48
CA PHE A 446 -23.72 -18.81 10.88
C PHE A 446 -22.47 -18.71 11.76
N ASN A 447 -21.60 -17.76 11.44
CA ASN A 447 -20.35 -17.53 12.14
C ASN A 447 -20.23 -16.05 12.50
N SER A 448 -20.53 -15.74 13.77
CA SER A 448 -20.49 -14.37 14.31
C SER A 448 -19.07 -13.79 14.41
N ASP A 449 -18.05 -14.63 14.28
CA ASP A 449 -16.65 -14.19 14.36
C ASP A 449 -16.17 -13.59 13.03
N ILE A 450 -16.93 -13.79 11.94
CA ILE A 450 -16.63 -13.21 10.64
C ILE A 450 -17.14 -11.78 10.59
N THR A 451 -16.28 -10.88 10.12
CA THR A 451 -16.62 -9.51 9.73
C THR A 451 -16.72 -9.44 8.21
N TRP A 452 -17.87 -9.03 7.70
CA TRP A 452 -18.16 -8.88 6.28
C TRP A 452 -18.01 -7.43 5.84
N ILE A 453 -17.23 -7.20 4.78
CA ILE A 453 -16.94 -5.88 4.22
C ILE A 453 -17.44 -5.84 2.78
N THR A 454 -18.22 -4.81 2.45
CA THR A 454 -18.87 -4.75 1.14
C THR A 454 -18.99 -3.31 0.63
N PHE A 455 -19.36 -3.16 -0.63
CA PHE A 455 -19.67 -1.85 -1.21
C PHE A 455 -21.00 -1.92 -1.96
N HIS A 456 -22.02 -1.20 -1.49
CA HIS A 456 -23.32 -1.09 -2.14
C HIS A 456 -24.03 -2.45 -2.33
N SER A 457 -24.08 -3.26 -1.28
CA SER A 457 -24.17 -4.72 -1.41
C SER A 457 -25.56 -5.34 -1.39
N ALA A 458 -26.61 -4.53 -1.55
CA ALA A 458 -27.98 -5.03 -1.49
C ALA A 458 -28.29 -6.10 -2.56
N TYR A 459 -27.72 -5.98 -3.77
CA TYR A 459 -27.82 -7.02 -4.79
C TYR A 459 -26.96 -8.24 -4.47
N ASP A 460 -25.72 -8.03 -4.01
CA ASP A 460 -24.78 -9.11 -3.68
C ASP A 460 -25.33 -10.02 -2.58
N PHE A 461 -25.82 -9.43 -1.48
CA PHE A 461 -26.53 -10.17 -0.44
C PHE A 461 -27.82 -10.81 -0.95
N GLY A 462 -28.53 -10.16 -1.87
CA GLY A 462 -29.68 -10.75 -2.56
C GLY A 462 -29.31 -12.08 -3.23
N TYR A 463 -28.28 -12.10 -4.06
CA TYR A 463 -27.85 -13.33 -4.72
C TYR A 463 -27.37 -14.40 -3.73
N LEU A 464 -26.60 -14.02 -2.71
CA LEU A 464 -26.14 -15.00 -1.71
C LEU A 464 -27.30 -15.57 -0.89
N VAL A 465 -28.28 -14.76 -0.46
CA VAL A 465 -29.47 -15.25 0.24
C VAL A 465 -30.29 -16.18 -0.66
N LYS A 466 -30.47 -15.84 -1.94
CA LYS A 466 -31.14 -16.73 -2.91
C LYS A 466 -30.42 -18.07 -3.02
N ILE A 467 -29.09 -18.05 -3.17
CA ILE A 467 -28.27 -19.26 -3.29
C ILE A 467 -28.34 -20.11 -2.02
N LEU A 468 -28.18 -19.50 -0.85
CA LEU A 468 -28.20 -20.19 0.45
C LEU A 468 -29.57 -20.81 0.75
N THR A 469 -30.66 -20.09 0.47
CA THR A 469 -32.02 -20.58 0.72
C THR A 469 -32.55 -21.52 -0.36
N GLY A 470 -31.97 -21.51 -1.56
CA GLY A 470 -32.51 -22.19 -2.74
C GLY A 470 -33.88 -21.68 -3.17
N CYS A 471 -34.32 -20.52 -2.67
CA CYS A 471 -35.66 -19.97 -2.83
C CYS A 471 -35.61 -18.54 -3.39
N PHE A 472 -36.74 -18.05 -3.90
CA PHE A 472 -36.91 -16.62 -4.16
C PHE A 472 -36.77 -15.80 -2.88
N LEU A 473 -36.35 -14.54 -3.03
CA LEU A 473 -36.16 -13.64 -1.90
C LEU A 473 -37.48 -13.38 -1.13
N PRO A 474 -37.44 -13.02 0.17
CA PRO A 474 -38.65 -12.74 0.93
C PRO A 474 -39.52 -11.62 0.34
N HIS A 475 -40.82 -11.63 0.56
CA HIS A 475 -41.69 -10.57 0.01
C HIS A 475 -41.42 -9.19 0.63
N HIS A 476 -41.11 -9.14 1.93
CA HIS A 476 -40.91 -7.88 2.66
C HIS A 476 -39.43 -7.63 2.97
N LEU A 477 -39.04 -6.35 2.93
CA LEU A 477 -37.68 -5.92 3.25
C LEU A 477 -37.22 -6.37 4.66
N PRO A 478 -38.02 -6.27 5.73
CA PRO A 478 -37.62 -6.75 7.06
C PRO A 478 -37.25 -8.24 7.09
N ASP A 479 -37.97 -9.08 6.34
CA ASP A 479 -37.71 -10.52 6.26
C ASP A 479 -36.39 -10.79 5.54
N PHE A 480 -36.07 -10.01 4.50
CA PHE A 480 -34.78 -10.08 3.82
C PHE A 480 -33.63 -9.65 4.72
N LEU A 481 -33.76 -8.51 5.41
CA LEU A 481 -32.74 -8.04 6.35
C LEU A 481 -32.54 -9.02 7.51
N TYR A 482 -33.61 -9.68 7.96
CA TYR A 482 -33.52 -10.78 8.91
C TYR A 482 -32.67 -11.93 8.37
N LEU A 483 -32.90 -12.37 7.12
CA LEU A 483 -32.08 -13.44 6.52
C LEU A 483 -30.61 -13.06 6.37
N VAL A 484 -30.32 -11.82 5.96
CA VAL A 484 -28.95 -11.31 5.92
C VAL A 484 -28.30 -11.46 7.30
N ARG A 485 -28.94 -10.94 8.35
CA ARG A 485 -28.44 -11.05 9.74
C ARG A 485 -28.31 -12.49 10.20
N TYR A 486 -29.27 -13.34 9.83
CA TYR A 486 -29.31 -14.73 10.21
C TYR A 486 -28.12 -15.52 9.63
N PHE A 487 -27.80 -15.32 8.35
CA PHE A 487 -26.68 -15.99 7.70
C PHE A 487 -25.32 -15.35 7.98
N PHE A 488 -25.22 -14.01 7.98
CA PHE A 488 -23.95 -13.29 7.97
C PHE A 488 -23.60 -12.60 9.30
N GLY A 489 -24.51 -12.63 10.28
CA GLY A 489 -24.30 -12.00 11.58
C GLY A 489 -24.49 -10.47 11.55
N GLN A 490 -24.00 -9.81 12.60
CA GLN A 490 -24.14 -8.35 12.79
C GLN A 490 -22.91 -7.56 12.34
N ASN A 491 -21.77 -8.24 12.13
CA ASN A 491 -20.52 -7.59 11.73
C ASN A 491 -20.48 -7.38 10.20
N VAL A 492 -21.46 -6.67 9.66
CA VAL A 492 -21.57 -6.34 8.24
C VAL A 492 -21.35 -4.84 8.05
N TYR A 493 -20.38 -4.46 7.23
CA TYR A 493 -20.05 -3.08 6.91
C TYR A 493 -20.20 -2.82 5.42
N ASP A 494 -21.16 -1.96 5.05
CA ASP A 494 -21.32 -1.47 3.69
C ASP A 494 -20.71 -0.06 3.56
N MET A 495 -19.60 0.04 2.82
CA MET A 495 -18.90 1.31 2.61
C MET A 495 -19.76 2.38 1.93
N LYS A 496 -20.74 1.98 1.10
CA LYS A 496 -21.65 2.92 0.44
C LYS A 496 -22.58 3.60 1.43
N TYR A 497 -22.95 2.88 2.49
CA TYR A 497 -23.65 3.44 3.64
C TYR A 497 -22.73 4.33 4.47
N MET A 498 -21.55 3.83 4.82
CA MET A 498 -20.61 4.56 5.67
C MET A 498 -20.14 5.89 5.05
N MET A 499 -19.88 5.95 3.73
CA MET A 499 -19.42 7.18 3.07
C MET A 499 -20.42 8.34 3.21
N GLY A 500 -21.71 8.06 3.43
CA GLY A 500 -22.74 9.08 3.60
C GLY A 500 -22.52 9.99 4.82
N PHE A 501 -21.66 9.57 5.74
CA PHE A 501 -21.35 10.28 6.98
C PHE A 501 -20.03 11.07 6.92
N PHE A 502 -19.25 10.95 5.84
CA PHE A 502 -17.93 11.57 5.74
C PHE A 502 -17.87 12.54 4.55
N PRO A 503 -17.62 13.84 4.79
CA PRO A 503 -17.49 14.83 3.73
C PRO A 503 -16.39 14.46 2.74
N GLY A 504 -16.68 14.63 1.45
CA GLY A 504 -15.70 14.38 0.37
C GLY A 504 -15.65 12.94 -0.16
N LEU A 505 -16.38 11.99 0.44
CA LEU A 505 -16.50 10.63 -0.08
C LEU A 505 -17.80 10.46 -0.88
N TYR A 506 -17.68 10.12 -2.17
CA TYR A 506 -18.82 9.93 -3.08
C TYR A 506 -18.45 9.06 -4.29
N GLY A 507 -19.46 8.70 -5.11
CA GLY A 507 -19.28 7.94 -6.35
C GLY A 507 -19.37 6.42 -6.19
N GLY A 508 -18.94 5.68 -7.22
CA GLY A 508 -18.82 4.22 -7.21
C GLY A 508 -17.53 3.75 -6.52
N LEU A 509 -17.30 2.44 -6.44
CA LEU A 509 -16.13 1.87 -5.77
C LEU A 509 -14.82 2.42 -6.34
N GLU A 510 -14.69 2.46 -7.67
CA GLU A 510 -13.53 3.03 -8.37
C GLU A 510 -13.30 4.52 -8.05
N SER A 511 -14.38 5.30 -7.98
CA SER A 511 -14.29 6.72 -7.63
C SER A 511 -13.83 6.90 -6.19
N LEU A 512 -14.37 6.11 -5.26
CA LEU A 512 -13.99 6.14 -3.85
C LEU A 512 -12.52 5.72 -3.67
N ALA A 513 -12.11 4.62 -4.30
CA ALA A 513 -10.73 4.16 -4.29
C ALA A 513 -9.78 5.24 -4.83
N GLY A 514 -10.13 5.87 -5.95
CA GLY A 514 -9.38 6.99 -6.52
C GLY A 514 -9.24 8.18 -5.57
N THR A 515 -10.33 8.59 -4.91
CA THR A 515 -10.34 9.66 -3.89
C THR A 515 -9.41 9.31 -2.72
N LEU A 516 -9.44 8.06 -2.28
CA LEU A 516 -8.60 7.54 -1.20
C LEU A 516 -7.19 7.15 -1.65
N GLN A 517 -6.85 7.42 -2.92
CA GLN A 517 -5.56 7.13 -3.55
C GLN A 517 -5.17 5.64 -3.52
N ILE A 518 -6.17 4.77 -3.48
CA ILE A 518 -6.02 3.32 -3.62
C ILE A 518 -6.05 2.96 -5.10
N VAL A 519 -5.20 2.02 -5.48
CA VAL A 519 -5.08 1.54 -6.85
C VAL A 519 -5.37 0.05 -6.88
N ARG A 520 -6.03 -0.41 -7.93
CA ARG A 520 -6.28 -1.84 -8.19
C ARG A 520 -4.96 -2.58 -8.38
N GLU A 521 -4.72 -3.57 -7.54
CA GLU A 521 -3.45 -4.32 -7.48
C GLU A 521 -3.38 -5.46 -8.51
N VAL A 522 -4.50 -6.15 -8.75
CA VAL A 522 -4.59 -7.33 -9.64
C VAL A 522 -5.97 -7.39 -10.27
N GLY A 523 -6.09 -7.95 -11.48
CA GLY A 523 -7.36 -8.13 -12.19
C GLY A 523 -7.90 -6.86 -12.84
N LEU A 524 -9.07 -6.98 -13.47
CA LEU A 524 -9.77 -5.88 -14.11
C LEU A 524 -10.95 -5.40 -13.27
N SER A 525 -11.42 -4.19 -13.55
CA SER A 525 -12.70 -3.69 -13.02
C SER A 525 -13.85 -4.57 -13.53
N HIS A 526 -14.84 -4.84 -12.69
CA HIS A 526 -15.92 -5.78 -12.97
C HIS A 526 -15.46 -7.25 -13.12
N GLN A 527 -14.47 -7.62 -12.32
CA GLN A 527 -14.13 -9.01 -12.02
C GLN A 527 -14.25 -9.17 -10.51
N ALA A 528 -15.14 -10.04 -10.06
CA ALA A 528 -15.54 -10.10 -8.66
C ALA A 528 -14.34 -10.27 -7.70
N GLY A 529 -13.36 -11.12 -8.05
CA GLY A 529 -12.15 -11.33 -7.23
C GLY A 529 -11.34 -10.05 -7.06
N SER A 530 -11.16 -9.31 -8.16
CA SER A 530 -10.46 -8.02 -8.20
C SER A 530 -11.22 -6.93 -7.43
N ASP A 531 -12.55 -6.87 -7.61
CA ASP A 531 -13.43 -5.89 -6.95
C ASP A 531 -13.54 -6.15 -5.44
N SER A 532 -13.53 -7.42 -5.01
CA SER A 532 -13.47 -7.77 -3.59
C SER A 532 -12.19 -7.27 -2.92
N LEU A 533 -11.05 -7.35 -3.60
CA LEU A 533 -9.77 -6.84 -3.09
C LEU A 533 -9.77 -5.31 -3.02
N LEU A 534 -10.27 -4.65 -4.08
CA LEU A 534 -10.37 -3.19 -4.09
C LEU A 534 -11.31 -2.71 -2.98
N THR A 535 -12.40 -3.43 -2.75
CA THR A 535 -13.33 -3.21 -1.62
C THR A 535 -12.59 -3.29 -0.29
N TRP A 536 -11.78 -4.33 -0.06
CA TRP A 536 -10.98 -4.47 1.16
C TRP A 536 -10.00 -3.31 1.36
N ARG A 537 -9.19 -3.00 0.34
CA ARG A 537 -8.16 -1.94 0.44
C ARG A 537 -8.77 -0.58 0.68
N THR A 538 -9.88 -0.29 0.02
CA THR A 538 -10.61 0.95 0.18
C THR A 538 -11.21 1.05 1.59
N PHE A 539 -11.76 -0.05 2.12
CA PHE A 539 -12.26 -0.09 3.49
C PHE A 539 -11.16 0.10 4.51
N GLN A 540 -10.01 -0.57 4.35
CA GLN A 540 -8.86 -0.41 5.25
C GLN A 540 -8.40 1.04 5.29
N LYS A 541 -8.30 1.69 4.12
CA LYS A 541 -7.94 3.10 4.04
C LYS A 541 -8.97 4.01 4.68
N MET A 542 -10.25 3.77 4.42
CA MET A 542 -11.36 4.52 5.02
C MET A 542 -11.39 4.35 6.54
N ARG A 543 -11.17 3.13 7.06
CA ARG A 543 -11.06 2.84 8.49
C ARG A 543 -9.96 3.67 9.15
N LEU A 544 -8.79 3.73 8.52
CA LEU A 544 -7.66 4.52 9.03
C LEU A 544 -7.94 6.03 8.99
N THR A 545 -8.47 6.55 7.88
CA THR A 545 -8.62 8.00 7.67
C THR A 545 -9.84 8.61 8.35
N CYS A 546 -10.93 7.86 8.48
CA CYS A 546 -12.21 8.38 8.97
C CYS A 546 -12.50 8.02 10.43
N PHE A 547 -11.81 7.02 10.98
CA PHE A 547 -12.09 6.49 12.31
C PHE A 547 -10.85 6.41 13.20
N ASP A 548 -9.67 6.84 12.75
CA ASP A 548 -8.40 6.75 13.49
C ASP A 548 -8.12 5.34 14.06
N SER A 549 -8.58 4.29 13.38
CA SER A 549 -8.54 2.89 13.85
C SER A 549 -9.38 2.59 15.11
N ASP A 550 -10.30 3.46 15.52
CA ASP A 550 -11.21 3.22 16.63
C ASP A 550 -12.32 2.22 16.23
N GLU A 551 -12.09 0.95 16.58
CA GLU A 551 -13.03 -0.15 16.37
C GLU A 551 -14.38 0.07 17.10
N LYS A 552 -14.46 0.85 18.18
CA LYS A 552 -15.73 1.13 18.85
C LYS A 552 -16.58 2.11 18.05
N GLU A 553 -15.95 3.12 17.46
CA GLU A 553 -16.65 4.06 16.57
C GLU A 553 -17.08 3.36 15.28
N LEU A 554 -16.22 2.52 14.70
CA LEU A 554 -16.56 1.74 13.51
C LEU A 554 -17.81 0.89 13.72
N ARG A 555 -17.94 0.19 14.86
CA ARG A 555 -19.09 -0.67 15.20
C ARG A 555 -20.45 0.03 15.13
N LYS A 556 -20.51 1.36 15.27
CA LYS A 556 -21.76 2.13 15.15
C LYS A 556 -22.36 2.07 13.75
N TYR A 557 -21.56 1.73 12.76
CA TYR A 557 -21.94 1.66 11.34
C TYR A 557 -22.15 0.21 10.86
N GLY A 558 -21.98 -0.77 11.74
CA GLY A 558 -22.23 -2.18 11.44
C GLY A 558 -23.71 -2.50 11.31
N ASP A 559 -24.01 -3.67 10.72
CA ASP A 559 -25.37 -4.19 10.56
C ASP A 559 -26.29 -3.31 9.69
N GLN A 560 -25.67 -2.52 8.78
CA GLN A 560 -26.34 -1.64 7.83
C GLN A 560 -25.88 -1.96 6.41
N ILE A 561 -26.84 -2.22 5.52
CA ILE A 561 -26.63 -2.32 4.07
C ILE A 561 -27.19 -1.07 3.41
N TRP A 562 -26.52 -0.57 2.38
CA TRP A 562 -27.02 0.58 1.67
C TRP A 562 -28.28 0.26 0.85
N LEU A 563 -29.39 0.83 1.28
CA LEU A 563 -30.60 1.02 0.49
C LEU A 563 -30.82 2.54 0.42
N LYS A 564 -30.87 3.09 -0.79
CA LYS A 564 -31.04 4.52 -1.09
C LYS A 564 -32.19 5.08 -0.24
N GLN A 565 -31.87 6.04 0.64
CA GLN A 565 -32.85 6.77 1.45
C GLN A 565 -33.25 8.09 0.78
#